data_AF-A0A832AJX9-F1
#
_entry.id   AF-A0A832AJX9-F1
#
_cell.length_a   1.000
_cell.length_b   1.000
_cell.length_c   1.000
_cell.angle_alpha   90.00
_cell.angle_beta   90.00
_cell.angle_gamma   90.00
#
_symmetry.space_group_name_H-M   'P 1'
#
loop_
_entity.id
_entity.type
_entity.pdbx_description
1 polymer ?
#
loop_
_entity_poly.entity_id
_entity_poly.type
_entity_poly.pdbx_seq_one_letter_code
_entity_poly.pdbx_strand_id
1 'polypeptide(L)'
;MTSAPALDDHTGDADLLRRKFLKWQCRARQMMMRDNGGRPDASVMPELILPGAGAPMGGAGAPMGRIITILNKRPGNRVISELTHMARRTHDPAQIRARAIQFFSASYYQQPESFSDILTATFPPGSPGAAAICAAGTCRLVFDAWSQLFDLSCEVRELPDSDPLHIATMAHNRLFNMALSARSPVLSFAPVWGRCSARP
;
A
#
# COMPACT_ATOMS: atom_id res chain seq x y z
N MET A 1 32.07 6.53 -38.04
CA MET A 1 31.65 7.36 -36.88
C MET A 1 30.52 6.63 -36.20
N THR A 2 30.84 6.01 -35.07
CA THR A 2 29.97 5.11 -34.33
C THR A 2 29.00 5.94 -33.49
N SER A 3 27.70 5.87 -33.77
CA SER A 3 26.68 6.47 -32.91
C SER A 3 26.69 5.75 -31.56
N ALA A 4 26.84 6.52 -30.48
CA ALA A 4 26.66 6.04 -29.12
C ALA A 4 25.20 5.61 -28.89
N PRO A 5 24.94 4.56 -28.09
CA PRO A 5 23.58 4.22 -27.69
C PRO A 5 23.03 5.34 -26.78
N ALA A 6 21.82 5.79 -27.06
CA ALA A 6 21.09 6.70 -26.19
C ALA A 6 20.95 6.04 -24.81
N LEU A 7 21.50 6.67 -23.77
CA LEU A 7 21.29 6.27 -22.38
C LEU A 7 19.79 6.42 -22.06
N ASP A 8 19.19 5.34 -21.55
CA ASP A 8 17.76 5.13 -21.33
C ASP A 8 17.05 6.26 -20.56
N ASP A 9 16.33 7.11 -21.29
CA ASP A 9 15.43 8.16 -20.78
C ASP A 9 14.29 7.59 -19.89
N HIS A 10 13.94 6.31 -20.11
CA HIS A 10 12.86 5.62 -19.40
C HIS A 10 13.08 5.43 -17.89
N THR A 11 14.34 5.45 -17.42
CA THR A 11 14.63 5.28 -15.98
C THR A 11 14.26 6.54 -15.18
N GLY A 12 14.41 7.74 -15.77
CA GLY A 12 14.08 9.01 -15.13
C GLY A 12 12.58 9.20 -14.88
N ASP A 13 11.76 8.78 -15.85
CA ASP A 13 10.31 8.87 -15.78
C ASP A 13 9.70 7.94 -14.72
N ALA A 14 10.19 6.69 -14.66
CA ALA A 14 9.74 5.70 -13.67
C ALA A 14 10.04 6.18 -12.22
N ASP A 15 11.23 6.76 -12.02
CA ASP A 15 11.66 7.30 -10.74
C ASP A 15 10.88 8.57 -10.32
N LEU A 16 10.55 9.43 -11.30
CA LEU A 16 9.66 10.57 -11.09
C LEU A 16 8.24 10.12 -10.72
N LEU A 17 7.69 9.12 -11.41
CA LEU A 17 6.37 8.55 -11.13
C LEU A 17 6.31 7.95 -9.72
N ARG A 18 7.32 7.16 -9.32
CA ARG A 18 7.45 6.63 -7.95
C ARG A 18 7.38 7.74 -6.92
N ARG A 19 8.18 8.80 -7.08
CA ARG A 19 8.19 9.94 -6.14
C ARG A 19 6.85 10.67 -6.08
N LYS A 20 6.20 10.89 -7.24
CA LYS A 20 4.87 11.51 -7.31
C LYS A 20 3.84 10.68 -6.54
N PHE A 21 3.82 9.36 -6.76
CA PHE A 21 2.93 8.44 -6.06
C PHE A 21 3.15 8.47 -4.55
N LEU A 22 4.41 8.36 -4.08
CA LEU A 22 4.71 8.39 -2.65
C LEU A 22 4.28 9.70 -1.98
N LYS A 23 4.53 10.85 -2.63
CA LYS A 23 4.08 12.17 -2.16
C LYS A 23 2.55 12.22 -2.05
N TRP A 24 1.86 11.76 -3.09
CA TRP A 24 0.41 11.71 -3.13
C TRP A 24 -0.17 10.81 -2.04
N GLN A 25 0.34 9.58 -1.89
CA GLN A 25 -0.12 8.62 -0.86
C GLN A 25 0.16 9.09 0.57
N CYS A 26 1.28 9.77 0.80
CA CYS A 26 1.60 10.37 2.10
C CYS A 26 0.63 11.50 2.43
N ARG A 27 0.39 12.42 1.48
CA ARG A 27 -0.61 13.47 1.63
C ARG A 27 -2.00 12.87 1.86
N ALA A 28 -2.29 11.79 1.16
CA ALA A 28 -3.56 11.12 1.23
C ALA A 28 -3.89 10.59 2.62
N ARG A 29 -2.97 9.79 3.16
CA ARG A 29 -3.10 9.26 4.52
C ARG A 29 -3.07 10.35 5.58
N GLN A 30 -2.32 11.43 5.37
CA GLN A 30 -2.33 12.54 6.33
C GLN A 30 -3.69 13.21 6.42
N MET A 31 -4.33 13.53 5.29
CA MET A 31 -5.68 14.12 5.28
C MET A 31 -6.72 13.12 5.80
N MET A 32 -6.63 11.85 5.41
CA MET A 32 -7.48 10.78 5.95
C MET A 32 -7.43 10.71 7.49
N MET A 33 -6.25 10.87 8.08
CA MET A 33 -6.08 10.86 9.54
C MET A 33 -6.59 12.14 10.21
N ARG A 34 -6.39 13.31 9.59
CA ARG A 34 -6.81 14.61 10.14
C ARG A 34 -8.31 14.85 10.02
N ASP A 35 -8.86 14.53 8.86
CA ASP A 35 -10.16 15.05 8.43
C ASP A 35 -11.24 13.96 8.42
N ASN A 36 -10.85 12.68 8.34
CA ASN A 36 -11.79 11.55 8.26
C ASN A 36 -11.63 10.53 9.40
N GLY A 37 -11.01 10.93 10.52
CA GLY A 37 -10.84 10.07 11.70
C GLY A 37 -10.14 8.73 11.39
N GLY A 38 -9.22 8.74 10.42
CA GLY A 38 -8.48 7.55 9.98
C GLY A 38 -9.33 6.48 9.28
N ARG A 39 -10.50 6.83 8.74
CA ARG A 39 -11.31 5.92 7.92
C ARG A 39 -10.75 5.87 6.49
N PRO A 40 -10.42 4.67 5.96
CA PRO A 40 -9.99 4.51 4.57
C PRO A 40 -10.99 5.07 3.56
N ASP A 41 -10.47 5.67 2.49
CA ASP A 41 -11.23 6.15 1.34
C ASP A 41 -10.58 5.68 0.01
N ALA A 42 -11.11 6.12 -1.12
CA ALA A 42 -10.66 5.72 -2.46
C ALA A 42 -9.15 5.96 -2.71
N SER A 43 -8.53 6.93 -2.02
CA SER A 43 -7.10 7.24 -2.20
C SER A 43 -6.17 6.13 -1.69
N VAL A 44 -6.65 5.31 -0.73
CA VAL A 44 -5.90 4.19 -0.15
C VAL A 44 -6.53 2.83 -0.46
N MET A 45 -7.68 2.84 -1.14
CA MET A 45 -8.48 1.66 -1.50
C MET A 45 -8.55 1.47 -3.02
N PRO A 46 -7.45 1.05 -3.68
CA PRO A 46 -7.43 0.87 -5.13
C PRO A 46 -8.34 -0.29 -5.55
N GLU A 47 -8.79 -0.22 -6.80
CA GLU A 47 -9.36 -1.39 -7.49
C GLU A 47 -8.22 -2.35 -7.87
N LEU A 48 -8.40 -3.62 -7.51
CA LEU A 48 -7.48 -4.70 -7.84
C LEU A 48 -8.00 -5.43 -9.07
N ILE A 49 -7.16 -5.53 -10.09
CA ILE A 49 -7.45 -6.24 -11.33
C ILE A 49 -6.41 -7.34 -11.51
N LEU A 50 -6.87 -8.59 -11.66
CA LEU A 50 -5.99 -9.71 -11.98
C LEU A 50 -5.79 -9.84 -13.50
N PRO A 51 -4.63 -10.32 -13.95
CA PRO A 51 -4.42 -10.66 -15.35
C PRO A 51 -5.48 -11.67 -15.84
N GLY A 52 -6.05 -11.43 -17.02
CA GLY A 52 -7.00 -12.37 -17.65
C GLY A 52 -8.40 -12.46 -17.02
N ALA A 53 -8.73 -11.67 -16.00
CA ALA A 53 -10.06 -11.69 -15.39
C ALA A 53 -11.12 -11.13 -16.36
N GLY A 54 -11.80 -11.93 -17.17
CA GLY A 54 -12.95 -11.46 -17.97
C GLY A 54 -12.65 -10.43 -19.08
N ALA A 55 -11.39 -10.31 -19.49
CA ALA A 55 -11.05 -9.52 -20.67
C ALA A 55 -11.43 -10.28 -21.96
N PRO A 56 -12.20 -9.69 -22.88
CA PRO A 56 -12.13 -10.09 -24.28
C PRO A 56 -10.66 -10.00 -24.72
N MET A 57 -10.20 -10.93 -25.57
CA MET A 57 -8.83 -10.99 -26.10
C MET A 57 -8.19 -9.59 -26.26
N GLY A 58 -7.21 -9.28 -25.40
CA GLY A 58 -6.44 -8.02 -25.42
C GLY A 58 -6.89 -6.91 -24.45
N GLY A 59 -7.92 -7.11 -23.62
CA GLY A 59 -8.42 -6.09 -22.67
C GLY A 59 -7.85 -6.19 -21.24
N ALA A 60 -8.07 -5.13 -20.44
CA ALA A 60 -7.89 -5.17 -18.99
C ALA A 60 -9.00 -6.01 -18.34
N GLY A 61 -8.66 -6.82 -17.34
CA GLY A 61 -9.65 -7.66 -16.66
C GLY A 61 -10.67 -6.87 -15.84
N ALA A 62 -11.83 -7.47 -15.56
CA ALA A 62 -12.82 -6.98 -14.63
C ALA A 62 -12.22 -6.82 -13.22
N PRO A 63 -12.54 -5.73 -12.50
CA PRO A 63 -12.08 -5.54 -11.13
C PRO A 63 -12.56 -6.67 -10.21
N MET A 64 -11.63 -7.22 -9.44
CA MET A 64 -11.93 -8.21 -8.40
C MET A 64 -12.57 -7.55 -7.17
N GLY A 65 -12.29 -6.27 -6.94
CA GLY A 65 -12.78 -5.48 -5.81
C GLY A 65 -11.73 -4.51 -5.30
N ARG A 66 -12.04 -3.82 -4.19
CA ARG A 66 -11.12 -2.89 -3.53
C ARG A 66 -10.45 -3.52 -2.33
N ILE A 67 -9.16 -3.21 -2.14
CA ILE A 67 -8.38 -3.63 -0.96
C ILE A 67 -7.91 -2.41 -0.18
N ILE A 68 -7.72 -2.50 1.13
CA ILE A 68 -7.13 -1.40 1.91
C ILE A 68 -5.62 -1.56 1.92
N THR A 69 -4.88 -0.59 1.39
CA THR A 69 -3.41 -0.64 1.32
C THR A 69 -2.75 0.10 2.48
N ILE A 70 -1.65 -0.45 2.98
CA ILE A 70 -0.78 0.16 3.98
C ILE A 70 0.53 0.60 3.33
N LEU A 71 0.94 1.83 3.65
CA LEU A 71 2.22 2.41 3.24
C LEU A 71 3.18 2.37 4.44
N ASN A 72 4.16 1.48 4.36
CA ASN A 72 5.10 1.24 5.46
C ASN A 72 6.35 2.12 5.33
N LYS A 73 6.86 2.58 6.47
CA LYS A 73 8.22 3.15 6.53
C LYS A 73 9.25 2.06 6.17
N ARG A 74 10.35 2.43 5.52
CA ARG A 74 11.43 1.49 5.15
C ARG A 74 11.99 0.77 6.38
N PRO A 75 12.37 -0.52 6.31
CA PRO A 75 12.95 -1.24 7.43
C PRO A 75 14.12 -0.49 8.10
N GLY A 76 14.30 -0.69 9.41
CA GLY A 76 15.33 -0.01 10.21
C GLY A 76 14.85 1.25 10.93
N ASN A 77 13.60 1.67 10.71
CA ASN A 77 12.97 2.72 11.51
C ASN A 77 12.50 2.20 12.89
N ARG A 78 12.27 3.11 13.84
CA ARG A 78 11.78 2.77 15.19
C ARG A 78 10.25 2.63 15.29
N VAL A 79 9.51 2.85 14.20
CA VAL A 79 8.04 2.95 14.20
C VAL A 79 7.39 1.68 14.72
N ILE A 80 7.88 0.49 14.36
CA ILE A 80 7.28 -0.78 14.82
C ILE A 80 7.22 -0.83 16.35
N SER A 81 8.28 -0.38 17.04
CA SER A 81 8.32 -0.35 18.50
C SER A 81 7.28 0.62 19.09
N GLU A 82 7.12 1.79 18.47
CA GLU A 82 6.15 2.80 18.86
C GLU A 82 4.71 2.32 18.66
N LEU A 83 4.39 1.73 17.50
CA LEU A 83 3.05 1.17 17.23
C LEU A 83 2.71 0.05 18.22
N THR A 84 3.66 -0.83 18.49
CA THR A 84 3.47 -1.94 19.45
C THR A 84 3.25 -1.41 20.87
N HIS A 85 3.97 -0.37 21.28
CA HIS A 85 3.75 0.27 22.58
C HIS A 85 2.38 0.94 22.67
N MET A 86 1.92 1.60 21.61
CA MET A 86 0.57 2.19 21.59
C MET A 86 -0.52 1.13 21.79
N ALA A 87 -0.42 -0.02 21.10
CA ALA A 87 -1.38 -1.10 21.22
C ALA A 87 -1.41 -1.77 22.61
N ARG A 88 -0.28 -1.81 23.33
CA ARG A 88 -0.18 -2.45 24.66
C ARG A 88 -0.59 -1.57 25.83
N ARG A 89 -0.68 -0.24 25.62
CA ARG A 89 -0.80 0.73 26.73
C ARG A 89 -2.18 0.74 27.40
N THR A 90 -3.22 0.26 26.72
CA THR A 90 -4.59 0.17 27.25
C THR A 90 -5.34 -0.93 26.49
N HIS A 91 -6.42 -1.45 27.06
CA HIS A 91 -7.30 -2.42 26.38
C HIS A 91 -8.54 -1.77 25.73
N ASP A 92 -8.68 -0.45 25.86
CA ASP A 92 -9.80 0.29 25.28
C ASP A 92 -9.54 0.59 23.77
N PRO A 93 -10.35 0.00 22.85
CA PRO A 93 -10.19 0.22 21.42
C PRO A 93 -10.32 1.68 20.99
N ALA A 94 -11.19 2.45 21.65
CA ALA A 94 -11.43 3.85 21.29
C ALA A 94 -10.21 4.71 21.61
N GLN A 95 -9.58 4.48 22.77
CA GLN A 95 -8.35 5.18 23.16
C GLN A 95 -7.15 4.79 22.28
N ILE A 96 -6.99 3.52 21.92
CA ILE A 96 -5.94 3.09 20.99
C ILE A 96 -6.11 3.78 19.65
N ARG A 97 -7.33 3.75 19.09
CA ARG A 97 -7.65 4.40 17.82
C ARG A 97 -7.37 5.92 17.87
N ALA A 98 -7.79 6.61 18.93
CA ALA A 98 -7.57 8.04 19.09
C ALA A 98 -6.07 8.39 19.12
N ARG A 99 -5.26 7.62 19.85
CA ARG A 99 -3.79 7.80 19.87
C ARG A 99 -3.15 7.52 18.53
N ALA A 100 -3.60 6.47 17.84
CA ALA A 100 -3.13 6.15 16.49
C ALA A 100 -3.42 7.32 15.53
N ILE A 101 -4.64 7.86 15.54
CA ILE A 101 -5.01 9.04 14.75
C ILE A 101 -4.12 10.24 15.09
N GLN A 102 -3.90 10.52 16.38
CA GLN A 102 -3.03 11.62 16.81
C GLN A 102 -1.60 11.43 16.28
N PHE A 103 -1.06 10.22 16.38
CA PHE A 103 0.29 9.88 15.91
C PHE A 103 0.41 10.05 14.39
N PHE A 104 -0.52 9.45 13.63
CA PHE A 104 -0.47 9.45 12.17
C PHE A 104 -0.86 10.78 11.53
N SER A 105 -1.65 11.62 12.22
CA SER A 105 -2.01 12.97 11.75
C SER A 105 -0.89 14.00 11.92
N ALA A 106 0.11 13.71 12.75
CA ALA A 106 1.25 14.58 13.03
C ALA A 106 2.29 14.58 11.88
N SER A 107 3.55 14.28 12.17
CA SER A 107 4.66 14.32 11.23
C SER A 107 4.90 13.00 10.48
N TYR A 108 4.16 11.94 10.81
CA TYR A 108 4.42 10.59 10.29
C TYR A 108 4.53 10.53 8.75
N TYR A 109 3.63 11.20 8.04
CA TYR A 109 3.57 11.24 6.58
C TYR A 109 4.31 12.45 5.93
N GLN A 110 5.10 13.22 6.68
CA GLN A 110 5.74 14.42 6.13
C GLN A 110 7.00 14.15 5.29
N GLN A 111 7.60 12.96 5.39
CA GLN A 111 8.84 12.58 4.69
C GLN A 111 8.60 11.37 3.76
N PRO A 112 8.11 11.57 2.53
CA PRO A 112 7.78 10.48 1.60
C PRO A 112 8.94 9.53 1.29
N GLU A 113 10.17 10.04 1.23
CA GLU A 113 11.40 9.29 0.97
C GLU A 113 11.74 8.24 2.04
N SER A 114 11.20 8.41 3.25
CA SER A 114 11.36 7.43 4.34
C SER A 114 10.43 6.22 4.22
N PHE A 115 9.50 6.23 3.26
CA PHE A 115 8.58 5.13 3.02
C PHE A 115 9.15 4.13 1.99
N SER A 116 8.77 2.87 2.16
CA SER A 116 8.89 1.87 1.11
C SER A 116 7.87 2.20 0.03
N ASP A 117 8.24 1.92 -1.21
CA ASP A 117 7.36 2.01 -2.38
C ASP A 117 6.55 0.73 -2.60
N ILE A 118 6.75 -0.30 -1.75
CA ILE A 118 5.95 -1.51 -1.68
C ILE A 118 4.73 -1.26 -0.80
N LEU A 119 3.54 -1.48 -1.35
CA LEU A 119 2.29 -1.45 -0.60
C LEU A 119 2.03 -2.83 0.01
N THR A 120 1.28 -2.88 1.10
CA THR A 120 0.84 -4.15 1.69
C THR A 120 -0.64 -4.13 2.03
N ALA A 121 -1.26 -5.30 2.14
CA ALA A 121 -2.64 -5.44 2.63
C ALA A 121 -2.78 -6.72 3.46
N THR A 122 -3.62 -6.66 4.49
CA THR A 122 -4.02 -7.83 5.27
C THR A 122 -5.30 -8.43 4.74
N PHE A 123 -5.40 -9.77 4.76
CA PHE A 123 -6.62 -10.48 4.42
C PHE A 123 -7.09 -11.37 5.59
N PRO A 124 -8.37 -11.79 5.61
CA PRO A 124 -8.81 -12.82 6.55
C PRO A 124 -8.03 -14.13 6.35
N PRO A 125 -7.78 -14.91 7.42
CA PRO A 125 -7.18 -16.24 7.29
C PRO A 125 -7.98 -17.11 6.32
N GLY A 126 -7.29 -17.80 5.40
CA GLY A 126 -7.94 -18.66 4.39
C GLY A 126 -8.73 -17.90 3.32
N SER A 127 -8.50 -16.59 3.16
CA SER A 127 -9.19 -15.79 2.13
C SER A 127 -8.97 -16.37 0.72
N PRO A 128 -10.03 -16.79 0.01
CA PRO A 128 -9.92 -17.23 -1.38
C PRO A 128 -9.37 -16.13 -2.29
N GLY A 129 -9.69 -14.88 -1.96
CA GLY A 129 -9.20 -13.73 -2.70
C GLY A 129 -7.69 -13.54 -2.56
N ALA A 130 -7.17 -13.65 -1.33
CA ALA A 130 -5.72 -13.59 -1.10
C ALA A 130 -4.98 -14.72 -1.86
N ALA A 131 -5.52 -15.94 -1.82
CA ALA A 131 -4.96 -17.07 -2.54
C ALA A 131 -4.94 -16.84 -4.07
N ALA A 132 -6.03 -16.33 -4.65
CA ALA A 132 -6.10 -16.01 -6.08
C ALA A 132 -5.10 -14.90 -6.48
N ILE A 133 -5.01 -13.84 -5.67
CA ILE A 133 -4.08 -12.73 -5.88
C ILE A 133 -2.63 -13.23 -5.83
N CYS A 134 -2.28 -14.05 -4.83
CA CYS A 134 -0.94 -14.60 -4.71
C CYS A 134 -0.61 -15.59 -5.83
N ALA A 135 -1.56 -16.43 -6.24
CA ALA A 135 -1.37 -17.39 -7.34
C ALA A 135 -1.15 -16.69 -8.69
N ALA A 136 -1.77 -15.53 -8.92
CA ALA A 136 -1.56 -14.73 -10.13
C ALA A 136 -0.14 -14.12 -10.19
N GLY A 137 0.52 -13.91 -9.04
CA GLY A 137 1.87 -13.35 -8.92
C GLY A 137 2.02 -11.89 -9.37
N THR A 138 1.02 -11.34 -10.06
CA THR A 138 0.96 -9.95 -10.51
C THR A 138 -0.48 -9.45 -10.50
N CYS A 139 -0.65 -8.14 -10.36
CA CYS A 139 -1.96 -7.49 -10.49
C CYS A 139 -1.79 -6.04 -10.95
N ARG A 140 -2.91 -5.40 -11.28
CA ARG A 140 -2.99 -3.94 -11.37
C ARG A 140 -3.72 -3.37 -10.17
N LEU A 141 -3.19 -2.28 -9.62
CA LEU A 141 -3.84 -1.46 -8.60
C LEU A 141 -4.18 -0.10 -9.20
N VAL A 142 -5.47 0.18 -9.36
CA VAL A 142 -5.96 1.45 -9.89
C VAL A 142 -6.47 2.31 -8.75
N PHE A 143 -5.76 3.39 -8.48
CA PHE A 143 -6.18 4.44 -7.55
C PHE A 143 -6.84 5.56 -8.34
N ASP A 144 -8.06 5.92 -7.98
CA ASP A 144 -8.80 7.03 -8.56
C ASP A 144 -9.37 7.87 -7.42
N ALA A 145 -8.67 8.96 -7.08
CA ALA A 145 -9.13 9.91 -6.08
C ALA A 145 -8.46 11.28 -6.25
N TRP A 146 -9.20 12.33 -5.93
CA TRP A 146 -8.72 13.72 -5.89
C TRP A 146 -8.14 14.22 -7.22
N SER A 147 -8.81 13.91 -8.32
CA SER A 147 -8.37 14.30 -9.66
C SER A 147 -6.93 13.84 -9.93
N GLN A 148 -6.65 12.61 -9.52
CA GLN A 148 -5.42 11.89 -9.80
C GLN A 148 -5.79 10.42 -9.98
N LEU A 149 -5.35 9.86 -11.09
CA LEU A 149 -5.41 8.43 -11.36
C LEU A 149 -4.01 7.87 -11.38
N PHE A 150 -3.75 6.86 -10.56
CA PHE A 150 -2.53 6.04 -10.62
C PHE A 150 -2.88 4.61 -10.99
N ASP A 151 -2.28 4.12 -12.06
CA ASP A 151 -2.44 2.75 -12.54
C ASP A 151 -1.12 2.02 -12.37
N LEU A 152 -1.05 1.19 -11.32
CA LEU A 152 0.18 0.52 -10.93
C LEU A 152 0.14 -0.95 -11.35
N SER A 153 1.09 -1.36 -12.19
CA SER A 153 1.39 -2.77 -12.42
C SER A 153 2.27 -3.27 -11.28
N CYS A 154 1.81 -4.28 -10.52
CA CYS A 154 2.50 -4.76 -9.32
C CYS A 154 2.86 -6.24 -9.42
N GLU A 155 4.04 -6.59 -8.90
CA GLU A 155 4.36 -7.94 -8.48
C GLU A 155 3.75 -8.22 -7.10
N VAL A 156 3.26 -9.43 -6.93
CA VAL A 156 2.55 -9.86 -5.73
C VAL A 156 3.28 -11.03 -5.10
N ARG A 157 3.47 -10.96 -3.78
CA ARG A 157 3.89 -12.10 -2.96
C ARG A 157 3.24 -12.04 -1.59
N GLU A 158 3.04 -13.20 -0.98
CA GLU A 158 2.77 -13.29 0.45
C GLU A 158 4.08 -13.05 1.23
N LEU A 159 3.99 -12.24 2.28
CA LEU A 159 5.13 -11.92 3.14
C LEU A 159 5.20 -12.89 4.32
N PRO A 160 6.36 -13.54 4.57
CA PRO A 160 6.53 -14.35 5.76
C PRO A 160 6.43 -13.49 7.02
N ASP A 161 6.03 -14.10 8.14
CA ASP A 161 5.83 -13.40 9.42
C ASP A 161 7.10 -12.67 9.94
N SER A 162 8.28 -13.13 9.50
CA SER A 162 9.57 -12.50 9.82
C SER A 162 9.91 -11.29 8.95
N ASP A 163 9.17 -11.04 7.86
CA ASP A 163 9.42 -9.89 6.98
C ASP A 163 9.11 -8.57 7.74
N PRO A 164 10.02 -7.59 7.74
CA PRO A 164 9.79 -6.33 8.42
C PRO A 164 8.52 -5.58 7.97
N LEU A 165 8.13 -5.70 6.69
CA LEU A 165 6.90 -5.10 6.17
C LEU A 165 5.66 -5.86 6.68
N HIS A 166 5.73 -7.18 6.83
CA HIS A 166 4.67 -7.95 7.47
C HIS A 166 4.46 -7.45 8.91
N ILE A 167 5.54 -7.39 9.69
CA ILE A 167 5.49 -6.97 11.10
C ILE A 167 4.93 -5.55 11.23
N ALA A 168 5.40 -4.62 10.39
CA ALA A 168 4.91 -3.23 10.38
C ALA A 168 3.41 -3.14 10.04
N THR A 169 2.96 -3.88 9.03
CA THR A 169 1.54 -3.90 8.63
C THR A 169 0.65 -4.46 9.73
N MET A 170 1.06 -5.56 10.37
CA MET A 170 0.31 -6.14 11.47
C MET A 170 0.28 -5.21 12.69
N ALA A 171 1.40 -4.55 13.01
CA ALA A 171 1.47 -3.56 14.09
C ALA A 171 0.56 -2.35 13.82
N HIS A 172 0.55 -1.84 12.58
CA HIS A 172 -0.35 -0.76 12.15
C HIS A 172 -1.82 -1.17 12.26
N ASN A 173 -2.21 -2.28 11.63
CA ASN A 173 -3.62 -2.65 11.52
C ASN A 173 -4.24 -3.01 12.87
N ARG A 174 -3.46 -3.54 13.82
CA ARG A 174 -3.94 -3.79 15.20
C ARG A 174 -4.40 -2.53 15.92
N LEU A 175 -3.87 -1.35 15.57
CA LEU A 175 -4.31 -0.08 16.17
C LEU A 175 -5.73 0.32 15.74
N PHE A 176 -6.20 -0.20 14.60
CA PHE A 176 -7.52 0.11 14.04
C PHE A 176 -8.49 -1.08 14.08
N ASN A 177 -7.96 -2.29 14.21
CA ASN A 177 -8.70 -3.53 14.32
C ASN A 177 -8.00 -4.48 15.32
N MET A 178 -8.38 -4.38 16.59
CA MET A 178 -7.79 -5.23 17.65
C MET A 178 -8.16 -6.70 17.51
N ALA A 179 -9.24 -7.03 16.79
CA ALA A 179 -9.65 -8.39 16.49
C ALA A 179 -8.89 -9.00 15.30
N LEU A 180 -7.90 -8.29 14.73
CA LEU A 180 -7.09 -8.80 13.64
C LEU A 180 -6.37 -10.10 14.07
N SER A 181 -6.68 -11.18 13.35
CA SER A 181 -6.06 -12.49 13.57
C SER A 181 -4.55 -12.42 13.38
N ALA A 182 -3.78 -13.04 14.27
CA ALA A 182 -2.35 -13.22 14.08
C ALA A 182 -2.01 -14.09 12.84
N ARG A 183 -2.98 -14.86 12.34
CA ARG A 183 -2.85 -15.70 11.13
C ARG A 183 -3.33 -15.01 9.86
N SER A 184 -3.62 -13.70 9.92
CA SER A 184 -4.01 -12.95 8.72
C SER A 184 -2.80 -12.85 7.78
N PRO A 185 -2.89 -13.38 6.54
CA PRO A 185 -1.80 -13.23 5.59
C PRO A 185 -1.64 -11.75 5.20
N VAL A 186 -0.39 -11.37 4.99
CA VAL A 186 -0.02 -10.05 4.48
C VAL A 186 0.52 -10.23 3.08
N LEU A 187 -0.16 -9.65 2.08
CA LEU A 187 0.36 -9.60 0.73
C LEU A 187 1.10 -8.29 0.50
N SER A 188 2.21 -8.35 -0.22
CA SER A 188 2.90 -7.19 -0.76
C SER A 188 2.57 -6.97 -2.22
N PHE A 189 2.49 -5.71 -2.62
CA PHE A 189 2.26 -5.24 -3.98
C PHE A 189 3.42 -4.30 -4.32
N ALA A 190 4.42 -4.82 -5.03
CA ALA A 190 5.61 -4.09 -5.43
C ALA A 190 5.43 -3.53 -6.84
N PRO A 191 5.30 -2.20 -7.03
CA PRO A 191 5.08 -1.63 -8.35
C PRO A 191 6.29 -1.82 -9.27
N VAL A 192 6.03 -2.30 -10.48
CA VAL A 192 7.01 -2.34 -11.58
C VAL A 192 6.93 -1.00 -12.29
N TRP A 193 7.65 0.01 -11.77
CA TRP A 193 7.45 1.42 -12.13
C TRP A 193 7.48 1.73 -13.63
N GLY A 194 8.31 1.03 -14.41
CA GLY A 194 8.34 1.19 -15.88
C GLY A 194 7.08 0.72 -16.62
N ARG A 195 6.13 0.07 -15.92
CA ARG A 195 4.83 -0.39 -16.42
C ARG A 195 3.67 0.30 -15.71
N CYS A 196 3.94 1.34 -14.94
CA CYS A 196 2.95 2.13 -14.23
C CYS A 196 2.64 3.42 -15.01
N SER A 197 1.49 4.03 -14.74
CA SER A 197 1.15 5.34 -15.29
C SER A 197 0.39 6.20 -14.29
N ALA A 198 0.37 7.50 -14.54
CA ALA A 198 -0.46 8.44 -13.79
C ALA A 198 -1.05 9.49 -14.72
N ARG A 199 -2.26 9.95 -14.40
CA ARG A 199 -2.97 11.04 -15.10
C ARG A 199 -3.66 11.94 -14.09
N PRO A 200 -3.80 13.25 -14.37
CA PRO A 200 -4.74 14.11 -13.64
C PRO A 200 -6.18 13.62 -13.78
#